data_AF-A0A1C2AFC3-F1
#
_entry.id   AF-A0A1C2AFC3-F1
#
_cell.length_a   1.000
_cell.length_b   1.000
_cell.length_c   1.000
_cell.angle_alpha   90.00
_cell.angle_beta   90.00
_cell.angle_gamma   90.00
#
_symmetry.space_group_name_H-M   'P 1'
#
loop_
_entity.id
_entity.type
_entity.pdbx_description
1 polymer ?
#
loop_
_entity_poly.entity_id
_entity_poly.type
_entity_poly.pdbx_seq_one_letter_code
_entity_poly.pdbx_strand_id
1 'polypeptide(L)' 'MKNPLKFIQDVKQEAFKVTWPTSKEVVQGSLMVVAMAIVAALFFLLLDQVLQFFLELVLKVNL' A
#
# COMPACT_ATOMS: atom_id res chain seq x y z
N MET A 1 5.28 -24.13 -34.70
CA MET A 1 5.44 -24.52 -33.27
C MET A 1 6.22 -23.41 -32.59
N LYS A 2 5.69 -22.78 -31.52
CA LYS A 2 6.37 -21.71 -30.79
C LYS A 2 7.74 -22.24 -30.36
N ASN A 3 8.80 -21.81 -31.04
CA ASN A 3 10.14 -22.33 -30.79
C ASN A 3 10.56 -21.80 -29.40
N PRO A 4 10.61 -22.64 -28.36
CA PRO A 4 10.79 -22.18 -26.98
C PRO A 4 12.11 -21.43 -26.78
N LEU A 5 13.11 -21.75 -27.61
CA LEU A 5 14.38 -21.05 -27.71
C LEU A 5 14.24 -19.56 -28.11
N LYS A 6 13.28 -19.23 -28.98
CA LYS A 6 13.04 -17.85 -29.42
C LYS A 6 12.33 -17.03 -28.34
N PHE A 7 11.39 -17.67 -27.63
CA PHE A 7 10.70 -17.06 -26.49
C PHE A 7 11.65 -16.68 -25.35
N ILE A 8 12.65 -17.52 -25.02
CA ILE A 8 13.66 -17.17 -24.00
C ILE A 8 14.55 -16.00 -24.46
N GLN A 9 14.85 -15.90 -25.75
CA GLN A 9 15.59 -14.75 -26.30
C GLN A 9 14.78 -13.45 -26.21
N ASP A 10 13.49 -13.52 -26.51
CA ASP A 10 12.57 -12.38 -26.41
C ASP A 10 12.40 -11.93 -24.94
N VAL A 11 12.21 -12.86 -24.00
CA VAL A 11 12.14 -12.57 -22.55
C VAL A 11 13.45 -11.97 -22.03
N LYS A 12 14.61 -12.45 -22.50
CA LYS A 12 15.91 -11.86 -22.13
C LYS A 12 16.02 -10.42 -22.64
N GLN A 13 15.54 -10.12 -23.85
CA GLN A 13 15.51 -8.76 -24.39
C GLN A 13 14.55 -7.84 -23.62
N GLU A 14 13.40 -8.34 -23.17
CA GLU A 14 12.49 -7.59 -22.30
C GLU A 14 13.04 -7.39 -20.88
N ALA A 15 13.72 -8.41 -20.33
CA ALA A 15 14.36 -8.32 -19.02
C ALA A 15 15.45 -7.23 -18.98
N PHE A 16 16.16 -6.98 -20.08
CA PHE A 16 17.11 -5.87 -20.17
C PHE A 16 16.46 -4.48 -20.20
N LYS A 17 15.18 -4.39 -20.58
CA LYS A 17 14.41 -3.13 -20.52
C LYS A 17 13.89 -2.85 -19.11
N VAL A 18 13.75 -3.88 -18.27
CA VAL A 18 13.35 -3.74 -16.87
C VAL A 18 14.54 -3.21 -16.06
N THR A 19 14.57 -1.91 -15.84
CA THR A 19 15.54 -1.29 -14.94
C THR A 19 15.00 -1.43 -13.52
N TRP A 20 15.67 -2.26 -12.71
CA TRP A 20 15.29 -2.39 -11.31
C TRP A 20 15.63 -1.11 -10.56
N PRO A 21 14.71 -0.59 -9.73
CA PRO A 21 14.96 0.59 -8.94
C PRO A 21 16.13 0.35 -7.98
N THR A 22 16.91 1.40 -7.75
CA THR A 22 18.01 1.34 -6.79
C THR A 22 17.46 1.21 -5.37
N SER A 23 18.23 0.63 -4.45
CA SER A 23 17.79 0.47 -3.04
C SER A 23 17.38 1.81 -2.40
N LYS A 24 17.95 2.93 -2.86
CA LYS A 24 17.60 4.28 -2.40
C LYS A 24 16.18 4.68 -2.83
N GLU A 25 15.79 4.41 -4.06
CA GLU A 25 14.45 4.71 -4.58
C GLU A 25 13.39 3.84 -3.90
N VAL A 26 13.72 2.57 -3.61
CA VAL A 26 12.83 1.67 -2.85
C VAL A 26 12.59 2.20 -1.44
N VAL A 27 13.64 2.66 -0.75
CA VAL A 27 13.53 3.25 0.60
C VAL A 27 12.74 4.55 0.58
N GLN A 28 12.94 5.40 -0.42
CA GLN A 28 12.18 6.64 -0.55
C GLN A 28 10.70 6.37 -0.83
N GLY A 29 10.41 5.40 -1.71
CA GLY A 29 9.04 4.97 -2.00
C GLY A 29 8.34 4.37 -0.78
N SER A 30 9.02 3.52 -0.01
CA SER A 30 8.44 2.94 1.21
C SER A 30 8.20 4.00 2.29
N LEU A 31 9.10 4.99 2.44
CA LEU A 31 8.93 6.09 3.38
C LEU A 31 7.68 6.93 3.07
N MET A 32 7.40 7.21 1.79
CA MET A 32 6.18 7.94 1.40
C MET A 32 4.91 7.17 1.78
N VAL A 33 4.90 5.85 1.57
CA VAL A 33 3.76 5.00 1.94
C VAL A 33 3.58 4.95 3.46
N VAL A 34 4.67 4.83 4.22
CA VAL A 34 4.63 4.85 5.69
C VAL A 34 4.06 6.16 6.21
N ALA A 35 4.48 7.30 5.64
CA ALA A 35 3.94 8.61 6.01
C ALA A 35 2.42 8.69 5.77
N MET A 36 1.94 8.24 4.61
CA MET A 36 0.50 8.20 4.31
C MET A 36 -0.26 7.26 5.26
N ALA A 37 0.32 6.11 5.60
CA ALA A 37 -0.27 5.17 6.54
C ALA A 37 -0.40 5.75 7.94
N ILE A 38 0.59 6.52 8.40
CA ILE A 38 0.54 7.22 9.70
C ILE A 38 -0.59 8.25 9.71
N VAL A 39 -0.74 9.03 8.65
CA VAL A 39 -1.84 10.01 8.53
C VAL A 39 -3.21 9.30 8.56
N ALA A 40 -3.36 8.20 7.82
CA ALA A 40 -4.58 7.41 7.83
C ALA A 40 -4.87 6.81 9.23
N ALA A 41 -3.84 6.32 9.93
CA ALA A 41 -3.99 5.78 11.28
C ALA A 41 -4.47 6.83 12.29
N LEU A 42 -3.95 8.06 12.21
CA LEU A 42 -4.42 9.17 13.05
C LEU A 42 -5.87 9.53 12.74
N PHE A 43 -6.27 9.52 11.47
CA PHE A 43 -7.65 9.76 11.07
C PHE A 43 -8.60 8.70 11.62
N PHE A 44 -8.26 7.41 11.50
CA PHE A 44 -9.05 6.33 12.08
C PHE A 44 -9.15 6.43 13.61
N LEU A 45 -8.04 6.75 14.29
CA LEU A 45 -8.04 6.93 15.74
C LEU A 45 -9.04 8.02 16.19
N LEU A 46 -9.13 9.13 15.45
CA LEU A 46 -10.10 10.19 15.72
C LEU A 46 -11.54 9.72 15.46
N LEU A 47 -11.76 8.99 14.36
CA LEU A 47 -13.08 8.42 14.07
C LEU A 47 -13.53 7.44 15.15
N ASP A 48 -12.64 6.58 15.64
CA ASP A 48 -12.95 5.60 16.67
C ASP A 48 -13.44 6.28 17.95
N GLN A 49 -12.80 7.39 18.35
CA GLN A 49 -13.23 8.18 19.52
C GLN A 49 -14.62 8.80 19.31
N VAL A 50 -14.87 9.36 18.13
CA VAL A 50 -16.17 9.93 17.79
C VAL A 50 -17.27 8.87 17.80
N LEU A 51 -17.00 7.71 17.17
CA LEU A 51 -17.93 6.59 17.13
C LEU A 51 -18.20 6.03 18.52
N GLN A 52 -17.17 5.88 19.37
CA GLN A 52 -17.34 5.48 20.76
C GLN A 52 -18.27 6.43 21.51
N PHE A 53 -18.06 7.74 21.38
CA PHE A 53 -18.92 8.74 22.02
C PHE A 53 -20.38 8.62 21.56
N PHE A 54 -20.62 8.45 20.25
CA PHE A 54 -21.96 8.23 19.71
C PHE A 54 -22.60 6.93 20.23
N LEU A 55 -21.84 5.84 20.28
CA LEU A 55 -22.33 4.56 20.81
C LEU A 55 -22.70 4.68 22.29
N GLU A 56 -21.88 5.34 23.11
CA GLU A 56 -22.19 5.58 24.52
C GLU A 56 -23.44 6.44 24.71
N LEU A 57 -23.64 7.46 23.87
CA LEU A 57 -24.86 8.28 23.87
C LEU A 57 -26.09 7.42 23.55
N VAL A 58 -26.02 6.62 22.48
CA VAL A 58 -27.14 5.76 22.06
C VAL A 58 -27.48 4.73 23.14
N LEU A 59 -26.46 4.12 23.76
CA LEU A 59 -26.67 3.15 24.85
C LEU A 59 -27.29 3.81 26.09
N LYS A 60 -26.87 5.03 26.45
CA LYS A 60 -27.48 5.80 27.55
C LYS A 60 -28.90 6.27 27.29
N VAL A 61 -29.28 6.47 26.02
CA VAL A 61 -30.65 6.87 25.63
C VAL A 61 -31.61 5.68 25.63
N ASN A 62 -31.11 4.46 25.38
CA ASN A 62 -31.91 3.23 25.34
C ASN A 62 -32.03 2.53 26.71
N LEU A 63 -31.30 3.03 27.73
CA LEU A 63 -31.36 2.57 29.12
C LEU A 63 -32.11 3.58 29.98
#